data_AF-A0AAU1JGW1-F1
#
_entry.id   AF-A0AAU1JGW1-F1
#
_cell.length_a   1.000
_cell.length_b   1.000
_cell.length_c   1.000
_cell.angle_alpha   90.00
_cell.angle_beta   90.00
_cell.angle_gamma   90.00
#
_symmetry.space_group_name_H-M   'P 1'
#
loop_
_entity.id
_entity.type
_entity.pdbx_description
1 polymer ?
#
loop_
_entity_poly.entity_id
_entity_poly.type
_entity_poly.pdbx_seq_one_letter_code
_entity_poly.pdbx_strand_id
1 'polypeptide(L)'
;MGPGFLLERCAMFTTAWTASPQLPSEGFTPNWSREGFWRQSLRQVVRLSAGGERVRVRFSNAYGNSPVRVAAGAVAAGGVAVRLAFGGAGEGVMPARGELVSDPVQLAVAAGESVAVTVYFDSATGPATFHAQAFATSHRGAGCLLDGEGFSESSESWYFLSAVETDSGRGDGIVLFGDSITDGFGSTPGADRRWSDALASRTGRPVLNAGIGGNLLLNDSAWYGERGVRRFARDVLRLAGVDTVVVLLGLNDIGFSETDVQPTYKPAPVVSSGEVIGGYRELIRRGRACGVAVIGATLLPFGGSDHWGERARKVSHEVNEWVRCAGEFSGVVDLNRVMADPGDPDRLHPAYDFGDQLHPNDEGYGVMAEAVVRCL
;
A
#
# COMPACT_ATOMS: atom_id res chain seq x y z
N MET A 1 1.76 42.51 -31.82
CA MET A 1 2.47 41.41 -31.13
C MET A 1 2.02 41.42 -29.68
N GLY A 2 0.97 40.65 -29.36
CA GLY A 2 0.46 40.51 -27.99
C GLY A 2 1.09 39.28 -27.33
N PRO A 3 1.46 39.33 -26.04
CA PRO A 3 2.04 38.19 -25.36
C PRO A 3 0.96 37.12 -25.20
N GLY A 4 1.21 35.97 -25.82
CA GLY A 4 0.39 34.78 -25.63
C GLY A 4 0.52 34.31 -24.19
N PHE A 5 -0.57 34.45 -23.43
CA PHE A 5 -0.81 33.61 -22.26
C PHE A 5 -0.90 32.17 -22.78
N LEU A 6 0.23 31.46 -22.73
CA LEU A 6 0.21 30.00 -22.72
C LEU A 6 -0.57 29.63 -21.46
N LEU A 7 -1.80 29.16 -21.66
CA LEU A 7 -2.50 28.36 -20.68
C LEU A 7 -1.58 27.19 -20.33
N GLU A 8 -0.84 27.30 -19.23
CA GLU A 8 -0.29 26.14 -18.56
C GLU A 8 -1.48 25.22 -18.34
N ARG A 9 -1.54 24.12 -19.09
CA ARG A 9 -2.44 23.03 -18.75
C ARG A 9 -2.11 22.68 -17.32
N CYS A 10 -3.06 22.84 -16.41
CA CYS A 10 -2.96 22.35 -15.04
C CYS A 10 -2.61 20.87 -15.17
N ALA A 11 -1.33 20.52 -14.98
CA ALA A 11 -0.92 19.16 -15.28
C ALA A 11 -1.63 18.23 -14.30
N MET A 12 -2.30 17.21 -14.85
CA MET A 12 -2.96 16.22 -14.01
C MET A 12 -1.88 15.33 -13.42
N PHE A 13 -1.75 15.37 -12.09
CA PHE A 13 -0.89 14.45 -11.37
C PHE A 13 -1.51 13.06 -11.33
N THR A 14 -0.66 12.05 -11.38
CA THR A 14 -0.99 10.64 -11.20
C THR A 14 -0.21 10.14 -10.00
N THR A 15 -0.86 9.38 -9.12
CA THR A 15 -0.14 8.69 -8.04
C THR A 15 0.74 7.59 -8.65
N ALA A 16 2.05 7.68 -8.41
CA ALA A 16 3.06 6.77 -8.94
C ALA A 16 3.52 5.74 -7.89
N TRP A 17 3.35 6.05 -6.61
CA TRP A 17 3.61 5.18 -5.47
C TRP A 17 2.74 5.61 -4.29
N THR A 18 2.32 4.66 -3.44
CA THR A 18 1.54 4.92 -2.21
C THR A 18 1.91 3.94 -1.11
N ALA A 19 1.62 4.31 0.14
CA ALA A 19 1.58 3.38 1.28
C ALA A 19 0.35 3.69 2.16
N SER A 20 -0.36 2.64 2.60
CA SER A 20 -1.54 2.80 3.44
C SER A 20 -1.14 3.12 4.88
N PRO A 21 -1.55 4.26 5.46
CA PRO A 21 -1.12 4.63 6.80
C PRO A 21 -1.80 3.77 7.88
N GLN A 22 -1.05 3.51 8.94
CA GLN A 22 -1.41 2.79 10.17
C GLN A 22 -1.10 3.63 11.41
N LEU A 23 -1.78 3.29 12.50
CA LEU A 23 -1.52 3.81 13.84
C LEU A 23 -0.10 3.45 14.29
N PRO A 24 0.65 4.35 14.94
CA PRO A 24 1.93 3.99 15.54
C PRO A 24 1.76 2.84 16.53
N SER A 25 2.61 1.82 16.41
CA SER A 25 2.52 0.57 17.17
C SER A 25 3.89 -0.05 17.41
N GLU A 26 3.94 -1.05 18.30
CA GLU A 26 5.17 -1.81 18.53
C GLU A 26 5.59 -2.63 17.30
N GLY A 27 4.62 -3.07 16.50
CA GLY A 27 4.85 -3.84 15.28
C GLY A 27 5.47 -5.22 15.53
N PHE A 28 5.76 -5.94 14.45
CA PHE A 28 6.44 -7.25 14.49
C PHE A 28 7.97 -7.13 14.42
N THR A 29 8.47 -5.96 14.02
CA THR A 29 9.88 -5.66 13.87
C THR A 29 10.19 -4.29 14.48
N PRO A 30 11.45 -4.05 14.91
CA PRO A 30 11.85 -2.75 15.42
C PRO A 30 11.52 -1.62 14.43
N ASN A 31 10.80 -0.63 14.94
CA ASN A 31 10.40 0.55 14.18
C ASN A 31 10.46 1.79 15.09
N TRP A 32 10.20 2.96 14.53
CA TRP A 32 10.33 4.25 15.21
C TRP A 32 8.99 4.96 15.41
N SER A 33 7.88 4.25 15.20
CA SER A 33 6.57 4.90 15.11
C SER A 33 6.10 5.41 16.47
N ARG A 34 6.42 4.72 17.56
CA ARG A 34 6.03 5.14 18.93
C ARG A 34 6.92 6.25 19.47
N GLU A 35 8.22 6.20 19.18
CA GLU A 35 9.19 7.22 19.59
C GLU A 35 9.05 8.50 18.77
N GLY A 36 8.78 8.36 17.46
CA GLY A 36 8.84 9.46 16.51
C GLY A 36 10.26 9.90 16.20
N PHE A 37 10.40 11.18 15.83
CA PHE A 37 11.65 11.78 15.39
C PHE A 37 11.88 13.10 16.14
N TRP A 38 13.15 13.43 16.40
CA TRP A 38 13.54 14.71 16.96
C TRP A 38 14.98 15.06 16.58
N ARG A 39 15.18 16.20 15.90
CA ARG A 39 16.48 16.64 15.36
C ARG A 39 17.14 15.57 14.49
N GLN A 40 16.33 14.90 13.68
CA GLN A 40 16.73 13.77 12.85
C GLN A 40 16.20 13.95 11.43
N SER A 41 16.96 13.41 10.48
CA SER A 41 16.52 13.22 9.11
C SER A 41 16.04 11.79 8.92
N LEU A 42 14.97 11.65 8.15
CA LEU A 42 14.37 10.40 7.72
C LEU A 42 14.47 10.34 6.20
N ARG A 43 15.02 9.24 5.67
CA ARG A 43 15.21 9.02 4.24
C ARG A 43 14.55 7.70 3.82
N GLN A 44 13.69 7.77 2.81
CA GLN A 44 12.88 6.66 2.32
C GLN A 44 13.06 6.51 0.81
N VAL A 45 13.33 5.29 0.33
CA VAL A 45 13.49 4.99 -1.10
C VAL A 45 12.25 4.29 -1.62
N VAL A 46 11.57 4.87 -2.60
CA VAL A 46 10.36 4.29 -3.17
C VAL A 46 10.50 4.12 -4.67
N ARG A 47 10.10 2.96 -5.19
CA ARG A 47 10.09 2.68 -6.63
C ARG A 47 8.78 3.14 -7.25
N LEU A 48 8.87 4.00 -8.25
CA LEU A 48 7.72 4.61 -8.89
C LEU A 48 7.19 3.72 -10.02
N SER A 49 5.88 3.53 -10.09
CA SER A 49 5.22 2.79 -11.19
C SER A 49 4.87 3.67 -12.40
N ALA A 50 4.96 5.00 -12.25
CA ALA A 50 4.74 5.98 -13.30
C ALA A 50 5.88 7.01 -13.32
N GLY A 51 6.34 7.37 -14.52
CA GLY A 51 7.33 8.42 -14.73
C GLY A 51 6.71 9.81 -14.88
N GLY A 52 7.52 10.84 -15.11
CA GLY A 52 7.08 12.21 -15.36
C GLY A 52 8.24 13.20 -15.31
N GLU A 53 7.94 14.47 -15.57
CA GLU A 53 8.93 15.56 -15.56
C GLU A 53 8.95 16.31 -14.23
N ARG A 54 7.83 16.27 -13.50
CA ARG A 54 7.71 16.83 -12.16
C ARG A 54 7.20 15.80 -11.18
N VAL A 55 7.74 15.90 -9.96
CA VAL A 55 7.37 15.06 -8.82
C VAL A 55 6.70 15.93 -7.75
N ARG A 56 5.71 15.35 -7.06
CA ARG A 56 5.08 15.91 -5.88
C ARG A 56 5.01 14.85 -4.78
N VAL A 57 5.30 15.23 -3.54
CA VAL A 57 5.38 14.31 -2.40
C VAL A 57 4.26 14.60 -1.41
N ARG A 58 3.59 13.55 -0.92
CA ARG A 58 2.49 13.63 0.04
C ARG A 58 2.86 12.96 1.34
N PHE A 59 2.67 13.69 2.43
CA PHE A 59 2.86 13.23 3.79
C PHE A 59 1.51 13.19 4.53
N SER A 60 1.34 12.23 5.42
CA SER A 60 0.15 12.00 6.21
C SER A 60 0.47 11.93 7.69
N ASN A 61 -0.27 12.72 8.47
CA ASN A 61 -0.32 12.68 9.92
C ASN A 61 -1.72 12.19 10.38
N ALA A 62 -2.31 11.25 9.64
CA ALA A 62 -3.66 10.72 9.86
C ALA A 62 -3.90 10.23 11.30
N TYR A 63 -2.84 9.77 11.97
CA TYR A 63 -2.92 9.24 13.32
C TYR A 63 -2.33 10.13 14.42
N GLY A 64 -1.68 11.24 14.07
CA GLY A 64 -1.12 12.17 15.05
C GLY A 64 -2.17 13.09 15.66
N ASN A 65 -1.99 13.38 16.95
CA ASN A 65 -2.86 14.29 17.72
C ASN A 65 -2.33 15.73 17.78
N SER A 66 -1.13 15.97 17.26
CA SER A 66 -0.50 17.29 17.22
C SER A 66 0.03 17.57 15.81
N PRO A 67 0.16 18.84 15.41
CA PRO A 67 0.84 19.20 14.18
C PRO A 67 2.30 18.73 14.18
N VAL A 68 2.80 18.29 13.02
CA VAL A 68 4.18 17.86 12.81
C VAL A 68 4.85 18.81 11.82
N ARG A 69 5.93 19.48 12.23
CA ARG A 69 6.70 20.38 11.37
C ARG A 69 7.74 19.61 10.58
N VAL A 70 7.69 19.71 9.25
CA VAL A 70 8.77 19.34 8.35
C VAL A 70 9.63 20.57 8.14
N ALA A 71 10.79 20.63 8.80
CA ALA A 71 11.67 21.80 8.75
C ALA A 71 12.39 21.94 7.41
N ALA A 72 12.59 20.82 6.71
CA ALA A 72 13.16 20.78 5.38
C ALA A 72 12.86 19.43 4.70
N GLY A 73 12.78 19.42 3.37
CA GLY A 73 12.64 18.19 2.59
C GLY A 73 13.41 18.22 1.27
N ALA A 74 13.77 17.06 0.75
CA ALA A 74 14.34 16.89 -0.57
C ALA A 74 13.84 15.60 -1.21
N VAL A 75 13.78 15.58 -2.54
CA VAL A 75 13.58 14.37 -3.33
C VAL A 75 14.73 14.22 -4.31
N ALA A 76 15.26 13.01 -4.44
CA ALA A 76 16.39 12.72 -5.32
C ALA A 76 16.16 11.50 -6.21
N ALA A 77 16.63 11.59 -7.46
CA ALA A 77 16.60 10.53 -8.46
C ALA A 77 17.81 10.69 -9.40
N GLY A 78 18.38 9.61 -9.92
CA GLY A 78 19.50 9.68 -10.87
C GLY A 78 20.72 10.49 -10.41
N GLY A 79 20.96 10.62 -9.09
CA GLY A 79 22.04 11.46 -8.52
C GLY A 79 21.72 12.96 -8.46
N VAL A 80 20.53 13.38 -8.88
CA VAL A 80 20.04 14.76 -8.76
C VAL A 80 19.14 14.87 -7.53
N ALA A 81 19.41 15.83 -6.65
CA ALA A 81 18.58 16.12 -5.48
C ALA A 81 17.95 17.50 -5.60
N VAL A 82 16.64 17.59 -5.36
CA VAL A 82 15.85 18.82 -5.45
C VAL A 82 15.17 19.08 -4.12
N ARG A 83 15.23 20.33 -3.64
CA ARG A 83 14.59 20.75 -2.39
C ARG A 83 13.08 20.81 -2.56
N LEU A 84 12.36 20.28 -1.58
CA LEU A 84 10.91 20.41 -1.50
C LEU A 84 10.54 21.79 -0.92
N ALA A 85 9.45 22.34 -1.42
CA ALA A 85 8.77 23.49 -0.84
C ALA A 85 7.31 23.14 -0.55
N PHE A 86 6.66 23.93 0.29
CA PHE A 86 5.26 23.78 0.70
C PHE A 86 4.60 25.15 0.66
N GLY A 87 3.81 25.42 -0.38
CA GLY A 87 3.22 26.74 -0.60
C GLY A 87 4.27 27.84 -0.79
N GLY A 88 5.40 27.50 -1.43
CA GLY A 88 6.54 28.37 -1.67
C GLY A 88 7.55 28.47 -0.51
N ALA A 89 7.25 27.91 0.67
CA ALA A 89 8.16 27.90 1.81
C ALA A 89 9.02 26.63 1.85
N GLY A 90 10.27 26.72 2.31
CA GLY A 90 11.16 25.56 2.45
C GLY A 90 10.81 24.61 3.61
N GLU A 91 9.79 24.95 4.37
CA GLU A 91 9.26 24.20 5.52
C GLU A 91 7.74 24.09 5.41
N GLY A 92 7.16 23.09 6.09
CA GLY A 92 5.73 22.86 6.09
C GLY A 92 5.25 22.23 7.39
N VAL A 93 3.93 22.25 7.62
CA VAL A 93 3.31 21.66 8.80
C VAL A 93 2.23 20.69 8.36
N MET A 94 2.38 19.42 8.75
CA MET A 94 1.28 18.45 8.71
C MET A 94 0.35 18.74 9.89
N PRO A 95 -0.92 19.13 9.69
CA PRO A 95 -1.84 19.32 10.79
C PRO A 95 -2.12 17.98 11.50
N ALA A 96 -2.61 18.05 12.75
CA ALA A 96 -3.12 16.86 13.43
C ALA A 96 -4.23 16.23 12.57
N ARG A 97 -4.18 14.91 12.39
CA ARG A 97 -5.16 14.15 11.58
C ARG A 97 -5.27 14.59 10.12
N GLY A 98 -4.26 15.26 9.57
CA GLY A 98 -4.30 15.74 8.17
C GLY A 98 -3.03 15.44 7.38
N GLU A 99 -2.93 16.08 6.23
CA GLU A 99 -1.90 15.82 5.21
C GLU A 99 -1.09 17.08 4.90
N LEU A 100 0.12 16.89 4.38
CA LEU A 100 0.95 17.93 3.79
C LEU A 100 1.39 17.48 2.40
N VAL A 101 1.27 18.36 1.42
CA VAL A 101 1.65 18.08 0.04
C VAL A 101 2.70 19.10 -0.38
N SER A 102 3.80 18.64 -0.96
CA SER A 102 4.82 19.55 -1.49
C SER A 102 4.31 20.32 -2.72
N ASP A 103 4.96 21.42 -3.03
CA ASP A 103 4.89 21.99 -4.37
C ASP A 103 5.50 21.00 -5.38
N PRO A 104 5.05 21.01 -6.66
CA PRO A 104 5.73 20.29 -7.72
C PRO A 104 7.18 20.72 -7.89
N VAL A 105 8.09 19.75 -8.02
CA VAL A 105 9.51 20.01 -8.32
C VAL A 105 9.91 19.42 -9.65
N GLN A 106 10.78 20.10 -10.39
CA GLN A 106 11.33 19.60 -11.64
C GLN A 106 12.34 18.50 -11.34
N LEU A 107 11.96 17.26 -11.62
CA LEU A 107 12.79 16.06 -11.44
C LEU A 107 12.25 14.99 -12.40
N ALA A 108 12.92 14.83 -13.53
CA ALA A 108 12.55 13.82 -14.51
C ALA A 108 12.82 12.43 -13.95
N VAL A 109 11.82 11.56 -14.01
CA VAL A 109 11.88 10.18 -13.51
C VAL A 109 11.19 9.22 -14.48
N ALA A 110 11.76 8.05 -14.67
CA ALA A 110 11.15 6.99 -15.47
C ALA A 110 10.23 6.09 -14.64
N ALA A 111 9.26 5.44 -15.28
CA ALA A 111 8.54 4.34 -14.64
C ALA A 111 9.52 3.21 -14.30
N GLY A 112 9.41 2.67 -13.10
CA GLY A 112 10.32 1.68 -12.54
C GLY A 112 11.58 2.27 -11.89
N GLU A 113 11.78 3.59 -11.93
CA GLU A 113 12.88 4.27 -11.25
C GLU A 113 12.56 4.49 -9.77
N SER A 114 13.59 4.43 -8.92
CA SER A 114 13.47 4.70 -7.49
C SER A 114 13.81 6.16 -7.18
N VAL A 115 12.99 6.78 -6.33
CA VAL A 115 13.25 8.10 -5.77
C VAL A 115 13.51 8.02 -4.28
N ALA A 116 14.39 8.89 -3.82
CA ALA A 116 14.75 9.07 -2.43
C ALA A 116 14.07 10.31 -1.86
N VAL A 117 13.15 10.13 -0.92
CA VAL A 117 12.53 11.23 -0.19
C VAL A 117 13.23 11.37 1.15
N THR A 118 13.82 12.53 1.43
CA THR A 118 14.45 12.86 2.71
C THR A 118 13.73 14.03 3.36
N VAL A 119 13.34 13.90 4.62
CA VAL A 119 12.74 14.98 5.43
C VAL A 119 13.50 15.15 6.73
N TYR A 120 13.62 16.39 7.19
CA TYR A 120 14.25 16.75 8.45
C TYR A 120 13.21 17.30 9.44
N PHE A 121 13.22 16.74 10.65
CA PHE A 121 12.39 17.18 11.78
C PHE A 121 13.28 17.89 12.82
N ASP A 122 13.18 19.21 12.92
CA ASP A 122 13.92 20.05 13.87
C ASP A 122 13.33 20.02 15.29
N SER A 123 12.09 19.57 15.39
CA SER A 123 11.25 19.51 16.58
C SER A 123 10.69 18.10 16.76
N ALA A 124 10.23 17.77 17.97
CA ALA A 124 9.74 16.43 18.26
C ALA A 124 8.42 16.20 17.53
N THR A 125 8.33 15.11 16.77
CA THR A 125 7.10 14.76 16.02
C THR A 125 6.02 14.17 16.93
N GLY A 126 6.42 13.60 18.08
CA GLY A 126 5.60 12.62 18.79
C GLY A 126 5.41 11.33 17.97
N PRO A 127 4.50 10.44 18.38
CA PRO A 127 4.25 9.20 17.66
C PRO A 127 3.92 9.45 16.18
N ALA A 128 4.61 8.74 15.30
CA ALA A 128 4.54 8.92 13.86
C ALA A 128 3.45 8.05 13.23
N THR A 129 2.64 8.67 12.35
CA THR A 129 1.86 7.89 11.37
C THR A 129 2.84 7.11 10.50
N PHE A 130 2.61 5.81 10.36
CA PHE A 130 3.57 4.94 9.69
C PHE A 130 2.87 3.86 8.87
N HIS A 131 3.64 3.05 8.15
CA HIS A 131 3.21 1.82 7.51
C HIS A 131 4.26 0.75 7.85
N ALA A 132 3.82 -0.30 8.52
CA ALA A 132 4.66 -1.43 8.92
C ALA A 132 5.01 -2.29 7.70
N GLN A 133 6.05 -3.12 7.82
CA GLN A 133 6.36 -4.14 6.81
C GLN A 133 6.47 -3.57 5.39
N ALA A 134 7.20 -2.47 5.23
CA ALA A 134 7.38 -1.79 3.94
C ALA A 134 8.06 -2.65 2.86
N PHE A 135 8.71 -3.75 3.27
CA PHE A 135 9.60 -4.60 2.46
C PHE A 135 10.67 -3.79 1.70
N ALA A 136 11.05 -2.66 2.29
CA ALA A 136 12.05 -1.72 1.79
C ALA A 136 12.63 -0.93 2.97
N THR A 137 13.86 -0.44 2.79
CA THR A 137 14.63 0.15 3.88
C THR A 137 14.44 1.66 3.95
N SER A 138 14.03 2.13 5.13
CA SER A 138 14.10 3.52 5.56
C SER A 138 15.34 3.75 6.41
N HIS A 139 15.88 4.96 6.37
CA HIS A 139 17.07 5.35 7.09
C HIS A 139 16.82 6.56 7.98
N ARG A 140 17.45 6.57 9.16
CA ARG A 140 17.43 7.70 10.10
C ARG A 140 18.85 8.10 10.50
N GLY A 141 19.05 9.41 10.68
CA GLY A 141 20.32 9.97 11.14
C GLY A 141 20.11 11.29 11.86
N ALA A 142 21.06 11.68 12.72
CA ALA A 142 20.99 12.92 13.47
C ALA A 142 21.31 14.14 12.59
N GLY A 143 20.63 15.25 12.85
CA GLY A 143 20.82 16.49 12.10
C GLY A 143 20.12 16.50 10.74
N CYS A 144 20.44 17.52 9.95
CA CYS A 144 19.82 17.81 8.66
C CYS A 144 20.67 17.21 7.53
N LEU A 145 20.27 16.04 7.02
CA LEU A 145 21.04 15.15 6.13
C LEU A 145 20.43 15.12 4.72
N LEU A 146 20.19 16.31 4.15
CA LEU A 146 19.50 16.46 2.87
C LEU A 146 20.39 16.18 1.66
N ASP A 147 21.70 16.14 1.88
CA ASP A 147 22.70 15.68 0.92
C ASP A 147 22.68 14.15 0.72
N GLY A 148 21.96 13.42 1.58
CA GLY A 148 21.77 11.98 1.45
C GLY A 148 22.78 11.13 2.22
N GLU A 149 23.67 11.75 3.01
CA GLU A 149 24.75 11.08 3.74
C GLU A 149 24.55 11.10 5.26
N GLY A 150 25.30 10.27 6.00
CA GLY A 150 25.32 10.33 7.48
C GLY A 150 24.18 9.62 8.21
N PHE A 151 23.42 8.77 7.51
CA PHE A 151 22.41 7.90 8.14
C PHE A 151 23.07 6.73 8.86
N SER A 152 22.63 6.46 10.09
CA SER A 152 23.24 5.45 10.98
C SER A 152 22.28 4.35 11.43
N GLU A 153 20.99 4.53 11.20
CA GLU A 153 19.94 3.59 11.62
C GLU A 153 19.06 3.22 10.43
N SER A 154 18.49 2.02 10.46
CA SER A 154 17.57 1.53 9.44
C SER A 154 16.29 0.92 10.05
N SER A 155 15.23 0.89 9.26
CA SER A 155 13.94 0.27 9.59
C SER A 155 13.24 -0.20 8.32
N GLU A 156 12.40 -1.22 8.41
CA GLU A 156 11.57 -1.74 7.31
C GLU A 156 10.14 -1.19 7.38
N SER A 157 10.00 0.11 7.61
CA SER A 157 8.71 0.79 7.70
C SER A 157 8.78 2.16 7.03
N TRP A 158 7.64 2.63 6.52
CA TRP A 158 7.49 4.00 6.03
C TRP A 158 6.92 4.89 7.13
N TYR A 159 7.39 6.13 7.24
CA TYR A 159 6.92 7.08 8.25
C TYR A 159 6.50 8.38 7.58
N PHE A 160 5.27 8.81 7.85
CA PHE A 160 4.60 9.97 7.28
C PHE A 160 4.46 9.98 5.75
N LEU A 161 5.37 9.41 4.95
CA LEU A 161 5.25 9.35 3.50
C LEU A 161 4.04 8.49 3.09
N SER A 162 3.11 9.11 2.37
CA SER A 162 1.84 8.47 1.98
C SER A 162 1.71 8.28 0.47
N ALA A 163 2.27 9.19 -0.33
CA ALA A 163 2.31 9.02 -1.77
C ALA A 163 3.43 9.84 -2.43
N VAL A 164 3.84 9.38 -3.61
CA VAL A 164 4.61 10.16 -4.58
C VAL A 164 3.79 10.22 -5.86
N GLU A 165 3.62 11.42 -6.39
CA GLU A 165 2.85 11.69 -7.60
C GLU A 165 3.77 12.27 -8.68
N THR A 166 3.50 11.92 -9.93
CA THR A 166 4.18 12.50 -11.09
C THR A 166 3.17 13.19 -12.00
N ASP A 167 3.62 14.13 -12.83
CA ASP A 167 2.76 14.81 -13.79
C ASP A 167 2.51 14.02 -15.09
N SER A 168 2.55 12.69 -15.01
CA SER A 168 2.36 11.78 -16.15
C SER A 168 1.04 11.96 -16.90
N GLY A 169 0.02 12.52 -16.24
CA GLY A 169 -1.32 12.71 -16.81
C GLY A 169 -2.10 11.41 -17.03
N ARG A 170 -1.60 10.27 -16.53
CA ARG A 170 -2.26 8.97 -16.66
C ARG A 170 -3.51 8.89 -15.77
N GLY A 171 -4.56 8.30 -16.33
CA GLY A 171 -5.83 8.04 -15.66
C GLY A 171 -6.17 6.56 -15.54
N ASP A 172 -5.21 5.67 -15.85
CA ASP A 172 -5.39 4.22 -15.91
C ASP A 172 -4.65 3.49 -14.78
N GLY A 173 -4.51 4.13 -13.62
CA GLY A 173 -3.85 3.57 -12.45
C GLY A 173 -4.65 2.44 -11.79
N ILE A 174 -3.94 1.41 -11.35
CA ILE A 174 -4.49 0.23 -10.69
C ILE A 174 -4.09 0.26 -9.21
N VAL A 175 -5.05 0.10 -8.31
CA VAL A 175 -4.77 -0.12 -6.88
C VAL A 175 -4.93 -1.59 -6.55
N LEU A 176 -3.94 -2.18 -5.88
CA LEU A 176 -4.06 -3.50 -5.26
C LEU A 176 -4.43 -3.29 -3.79
N PHE A 177 -5.66 -3.65 -3.42
CA PHE A 177 -6.23 -3.37 -2.11
C PHE A 177 -6.43 -4.66 -1.32
N GLY A 178 -5.69 -4.82 -0.23
CA GLY A 178 -5.69 -6.09 0.50
C GLY A 178 -4.94 -6.11 1.82
N ASP A 179 -4.59 -7.32 2.24
CA ASP A 179 -3.91 -7.63 3.49
C ASP A 179 -2.40 -7.90 3.27
N SER A 180 -1.78 -8.74 4.12
CA SER A 180 -0.35 -9.12 4.05
C SER A 180 0.05 -9.72 2.71
N ILE A 181 -0.85 -10.46 2.05
CA ILE A 181 -0.59 -11.01 0.72
C ILE A 181 -0.46 -9.87 -0.28
N THR A 182 -1.28 -8.83 -0.16
CA THR A 182 -1.18 -7.67 -1.05
C THR A 182 0.02 -6.79 -0.70
N ASP A 183 0.30 -6.61 0.59
CA ASP A 183 1.38 -5.80 1.12
C ASP A 183 2.76 -6.32 0.65
N GLY A 184 2.91 -7.64 0.62
CA GLY A 184 4.09 -8.31 0.07
C GLY A 184 4.77 -9.30 1.01
N PHE A 185 4.09 -9.79 2.04
CA PHE A 185 4.69 -10.74 2.97
C PHE A 185 5.19 -11.99 2.24
N GLY A 186 6.43 -12.40 2.52
CA GLY A 186 7.07 -13.50 1.79
C GLY A 186 7.83 -13.09 0.53
N SER A 187 7.74 -11.83 0.10
CA SER A 187 8.62 -11.28 -0.93
C SER A 187 10.01 -10.97 -0.39
N THR A 188 11.04 -11.10 -1.23
CA THR A 188 12.41 -10.76 -0.85
C THR A 188 12.52 -9.24 -0.56
N PRO A 189 12.89 -8.82 0.67
CA PRO A 189 12.99 -7.40 1.02
C PRO A 189 13.94 -6.63 0.09
N GLY A 190 13.51 -5.46 -0.37
CA GLY A 190 14.29 -4.58 -1.24
C GLY A 190 14.52 -5.09 -2.68
N ALA A 191 13.95 -6.25 -3.05
CA ALA A 191 14.10 -6.80 -4.40
C ALA A 191 13.02 -6.33 -5.38
N ASP A 192 11.99 -5.61 -4.90
CA ASP A 192 10.80 -5.18 -5.67
C ASP A 192 10.14 -6.34 -6.43
N ARG A 193 9.82 -7.41 -5.70
CA ARG A 193 9.23 -8.65 -6.23
C ARG A 193 7.81 -8.93 -5.73
N ARG A 194 7.15 -7.92 -5.17
CA ARG A 194 5.73 -8.02 -4.83
C ARG A 194 4.92 -8.08 -6.11
N TRP A 195 3.69 -8.61 -6.04
CA TRP A 195 2.85 -8.65 -7.23
C TRP A 195 2.50 -7.26 -7.78
N SER A 196 2.53 -6.20 -6.97
CA SER A 196 2.42 -4.81 -7.45
C SER A 196 3.57 -4.44 -8.40
N ASP A 197 4.79 -4.81 -8.04
CA ASP A 197 6.00 -4.51 -8.83
C ASP A 197 5.99 -5.32 -10.14
N ALA A 198 5.65 -6.61 -10.05
CA ALA A 198 5.52 -7.48 -11.21
C ALA A 198 4.38 -7.03 -12.16
N LEU A 199 3.24 -6.60 -11.61
CA LEU A 199 2.10 -6.11 -12.40
C LEU A 199 2.44 -4.78 -13.10
N ALA A 200 3.11 -3.85 -12.40
CA ALA A 200 3.56 -2.59 -12.99
C ALA A 200 4.47 -2.84 -14.19
N SER A 201 5.46 -3.74 -14.01
CA SER A 201 6.41 -4.11 -15.07
C SER A 201 5.72 -4.73 -16.30
N ARG A 202 4.73 -5.62 -16.08
CA ARG A 202 4.03 -6.33 -17.16
C ARG A 202 3.05 -5.46 -17.93
N THR A 203 2.38 -4.52 -17.24
CA THR A 203 1.32 -3.69 -17.84
C THR A 203 1.84 -2.34 -18.34
N GLY A 204 2.95 -1.84 -17.78
CA GLY A 204 3.38 -0.46 -17.97
C GLY A 204 2.40 0.58 -17.44
N ARG A 205 1.44 0.18 -16.58
CA ARG A 205 0.46 1.07 -15.92
C ARG A 205 0.96 1.46 -14.52
N PRO A 206 0.50 2.60 -13.96
CA PRO A 206 0.71 2.89 -12.55
C PRO A 206 0.03 1.80 -11.72
N VAL A 207 0.78 1.17 -10.80
CA VAL A 207 0.26 0.17 -9.88
C VAL A 207 0.61 0.58 -8.46
N LEU A 208 -0.41 0.63 -7.62
CA LEU A 208 -0.37 1.20 -6.28
C LEU A 208 -0.67 0.10 -5.26
N ASN A 209 0.27 -0.14 -4.34
CA ASN A 209 0.08 -1.13 -3.29
C ASN A 209 -0.63 -0.50 -2.09
N ALA A 210 -1.88 -0.90 -1.86
CA ALA A 210 -2.68 -0.53 -0.71
C ALA A 210 -2.92 -1.72 0.23
N GLY A 211 -1.93 -2.62 0.33
CA GLY A 211 -1.84 -3.68 1.32
C GLY A 211 -1.61 -3.13 2.73
N ILE A 212 -2.06 -3.89 3.72
CA ILE A 212 -1.67 -3.73 5.12
C ILE A 212 -1.59 -5.15 5.71
N GLY A 213 -0.43 -5.55 6.23
CA GLY A 213 -0.26 -6.83 6.93
C GLY A 213 -1.41 -7.16 7.89
N GLY A 214 -2.00 -8.36 7.75
CA GLY A 214 -3.09 -8.87 8.61
C GLY A 214 -4.41 -8.08 8.58
N ASN A 215 -4.58 -7.11 7.66
CA ASN A 215 -5.77 -6.26 7.64
C ASN A 215 -7.06 -7.06 7.44
N LEU A 216 -8.12 -6.61 8.10
CA LEU A 216 -9.45 -7.18 7.98
C LEU A 216 -10.34 -6.28 7.14
N LEU A 217 -11.26 -6.86 6.39
CA LEU A 217 -12.27 -6.14 5.62
C LEU A 217 -13.28 -5.44 6.54
N LEU A 218 -13.71 -6.09 7.62
CA LEU A 218 -14.89 -5.71 8.42
C LEU A 218 -14.57 -5.17 9.82
N ASN A 219 -13.37 -5.44 10.35
CA ASN A 219 -13.02 -5.16 11.74
C ASN A 219 -11.74 -4.35 11.88
N ASP A 220 -11.74 -3.37 12.78
CA ASP A 220 -10.53 -2.65 13.14
C ASP A 220 -9.66 -3.55 14.03
N SER A 221 -8.34 -3.46 13.89
CA SER A 221 -7.38 -4.17 14.74
C SER A 221 -6.34 -3.20 15.29
N ALA A 222 -5.96 -3.39 16.56
CA ALA A 222 -4.88 -2.64 17.18
C ALA A 222 -3.52 -2.93 16.50
N TRP A 223 -3.36 -4.12 15.92
CA TRP A 223 -2.16 -4.56 15.22
C TRP A 223 -2.23 -4.34 13.71
N TYR A 224 -3.42 -4.54 13.12
CA TYR A 224 -3.59 -4.61 11.68
C TYR A 224 -4.41 -3.46 11.07
N GLY A 225 -4.59 -2.39 11.84
CA GLY A 225 -5.11 -1.11 11.37
C GLY A 225 -6.62 -1.03 11.21
N GLU A 226 -7.07 0.06 10.56
CA GLU A 226 -8.48 0.28 10.23
C GLU A 226 -8.98 -0.74 9.21
N ARG A 227 -10.22 -1.19 9.37
CA ARG A 227 -10.87 -2.12 8.46
C ARG A 227 -10.91 -1.62 7.02
N GLY A 228 -10.82 -2.55 6.08
CA GLY A 228 -10.83 -2.30 4.63
C GLY A 228 -11.95 -1.38 4.18
N VAL A 229 -13.19 -1.66 4.58
CA VAL A 229 -14.35 -0.82 4.21
C VAL A 229 -14.20 0.63 4.67
N ARG A 230 -13.53 0.89 5.79
CA ARG A 230 -13.33 2.24 6.33
C ARG A 230 -12.26 2.99 5.55
N ARG A 231 -11.12 2.34 5.29
CA ARG A 231 -9.97 2.95 4.63
C ARG A 231 -10.09 3.07 3.10
N PHE A 232 -11.04 2.38 2.47
CA PHE A 232 -11.20 2.34 1.00
C PHE A 232 -11.23 3.71 0.31
N ALA A 233 -11.88 4.73 0.88
CA ALA A 233 -11.87 6.06 0.27
C ALA A 233 -10.48 6.70 0.28
N ARG A 234 -9.74 6.55 1.39
CA ARG A 234 -8.41 7.12 1.57
C ARG A 234 -7.39 6.41 0.69
N ASP A 235 -7.40 5.08 0.73
CA ASP A 235 -6.34 4.25 0.13
C ASP A 235 -6.62 3.85 -1.33
N VAL A 236 -7.79 4.21 -1.87
CA VAL A 236 -8.16 3.92 -3.26
C VAL A 236 -8.77 5.16 -3.93
N LEU A 237 -9.95 5.59 -3.49
CA LEU A 237 -10.80 6.52 -4.25
C LEU A 237 -10.27 7.96 -4.31
N ARG A 238 -9.37 8.33 -3.40
CA ARG A 238 -8.75 9.67 -3.35
C ARG A 238 -7.38 9.73 -4.03
N LEU A 239 -6.87 8.61 -4.54
CA LEU A 239 -5.61 8.55 -5.27
C LEU A 239 -5.82 9.11 -6.69
N ALA A 240 -4.82 9.86 -7.16
CA ALA A 240 -4.93 10.58 -8.41
C ALA A 240 -4.68 9.64 -9.60
N GLY A 241 -5.55 9.68 -10.60
CA GLY A 241 -5.39 8.91 -11.84
C GLY A 241 -5.69 7.41 -11.71
N VAL A 242 -6.48 6.99 -10.71
CA VAL A 242 -6.92 5.60 -10.53
C VAL A 242 -8.26 5.35 -11.23
N ASP A 243 -8.34 4.30 -12.04
CA ASP A 243 -9.58 3.81 -12.65
C ASP A 243 -9.96 2.40 -12.21
N THR A 244 -9.03 1.65 -11.61
CA THR A 244 -9.19 0.23 -11.32
C THR A 244 -8.72 -0.08 -9.91
N VAL A 245 -9.45 -0.92 -9.20
CA VAL A 245 -8.99 -1.54 -7.95
C VAL A 245 -9.18 -3.05 -8.02
N VAL A 246 -8.14 -3.80 -7.66
CA VAL A 246 -8.19 -5.24 -7.46
C VAL A 246 -8.29 -5.50 -5.96
N VAL A 247 -9.36 -6.17 -5.53
CA VAL A 247 -9.62 -6.46 -4.11
C VAL A 247 -9.26 -7.90 -3.80
N LEU A 248 -8.30 -8.09 -2.89
CA LEU A 248 -7.94 -9.36 -2.26
C LEU A 248 -7.86 -9.13 -0.75
N LEU A 249 -9.01 -9.23 -0.07
CA LEU A 249 -9.12 -8.91 1.36
C LEU A 249 -10.27 -9.66 2.01
N GLY A 250 -10.06 -10.25 3.19
CA GLY A 250 -11.12 -10.98 3.90
C GLY A 250 -10.65 -12.34 4.42
N LEU A 251 -9.46 -12.77 4.01
CA LEU A 251 -8.83 -13.99 4.52
C LEU A 251 -8.66 -13.90 6.05
N ASN A 252 -8.18 -12.76 6.57
CA ASN A 252 -7.99 -12.57 8.01
C ASN A 252 -9.31 -12.52 8.79
N ASP A 253 -10.36 -11.92 8.24
CA ASP A 253 -11.71 -11.94 8.84
C ASP A 253 -12.20 -13.37 9.04
N ILE A 254 -11.88 -14.26 8.10
CA ILE A 254 -12.24 -15.67 8.15
C ILE A 254 -11.29 -16.44 9.08
N GLY A 255 -9.98 -16.26 8.96
CA GLY A 255 -9.00 -17.15 9.57
C GLY A 255 -8.63 -16.84 11.01
N PHE A 256 -8.66 -15.58 11.45
CA PHE A 256 -8.17 -15.20 12.78
C PHE A 256 -8.88 -15.90 13.94
N SER A 257 -10.15 -16.26 13.77
CA SER A 257 -10.93 -16.97 14.81
C SER A 257 -10.72 -18.49 14.83
N GLU A 258 -9.87 -19.06 13.94
CA GLU A 258 -9.51 -20.48 13.99
C GLU A 258 -8.41 -20.77 15.02
N THR A 259 -7.76 -19.74 15.57
CA THR A 259 -6.68 -19.89 16.55
C THR A 259 -6.82 -18.95 17.74
N ASP A 260 -6.55 -19.48 18.93
CA ASP A 260 -6.49 -18.71 20.17
C ASP A 260 -5.05 -18.47 20.67
N VAL A 261 -4.05 -19.05 20.00
CA VAL A 261 -2.65 -18.93 20.44
C VAL A 261 -1.97 -17.64 19.93
N GLN A 262 -2.60 -16.93 19.00
CA GLN A 262 -2.07 -15.68 18.43
C GLN A 262 -2.75 -14.46 19.08
N PRO A 263 -2.13 -13.81 20.09
CA PRO A 263 -2.75 -12.70 20.81
C PRO A 263 -2.95 -11.46 19.94
N THR A 264 -2.16 -11.31 18.86
CA THR A 264 -2.24 -10.18 17.93
C THR A 264 -3.47 -10.23 17.03
N TYR A 265 -4.09 -11.40 16.83
CA TYR A 265 -5.27 -11.60 15.98
C TYR A 265 -6.57 -11.04 16.60
N LYS A 266 -6.51 -10.46 17.80
CA LYS A 266 -7.70 -9.95 18.48
C LYS A 266 -8.01 -8.48 18.11
N PRO A 267 -9.29 -8.10 17.94
CA PRO A 267 -10.47 -8.97 18.03
C PRO A 267 -10.59 -9.91 16.81
N ALA A 268 -10.96 -11.17 17.07
CA ALA A 268 -11.18 -12.20 16.06
C ALA A 268 -12.65 -12.68 16.09
N PRO A 269 -13.62 -11.83 15.69
CA PRO A 269 -15.01 -12.25 15.65
C PRO A 269 -15.20 -13.33 14.58
N VAL A 270 -16.04 -14.32 14.87
CA VAL A 270 -16.45 -15.30 13.88
C VAL A 270 -17.40 -14.63 12.89
N VAL A 271 -16.98 -14.54 11.63
CA VAL A 271 -17.79 -13.98 10.53
C VAL A 271 -18.36 -15.06 9.64
N SER A 272 -19.52 -14.76 9.04
CA SER A 272 -20.15 -15.55 7.98
C SER A 272 -19.70 -15.10 6.58
N SER A 273 -19.89 -15.95 5.58
CA SER A 273 -19.67 -15.59 4.16
C SER A 273 -20.53 -14.40 3.74
N GLY A 274 -21.78 -14.32 4.22
CA GLY A 274 -22.69 -13.21 3.95
C GLY A 274 -22.18 -11.85 4.45
N GLU A 275 -21.50 -11.80 5.59
CA GLU A 275 -20.91 -10.57 6.11
C GLU A 275 -19.72 -10.10 5.27
N VAL A 276 -18.82 -11.03 4.89
CA VAL A 276 -17.69 -10.73 4.01
C VAL A 276 -18.17 -10.24 2.64
N ILE A 277 -19.16 -10.93 2.06
CA ILE A 277 -19.84 -10.53 0.81
C ILE A 277 -20.48 -9.14 0.96
N GLY A 278 -21.11 -8.84 2.09
CA GLY A 278 -21.65 -7.52 2.40
C GLY A 278 -20.57 -6.43 2.37
N GLY A 279 -19.39 -6.70 2.92
CA GLY A 279 -18.22 -5.82 2.82
C GLY A 279 -17.78 -5.58 1.37
N TYR A 280 -17.67 -6.64 0.56
CA TYR A 280 -17.34 -6.52 -0.86
C TYR A 280 -18.36 -5.70 -1.65
N ARG A 281 -19.66 -5.90 -1.40
CA ARG A 281 -20.72 -5.10 -2.02
C ARG A 281 -20.60 -3.62 -1.71
N GLU A 282 -20.20 -3.27 -0.49
CA GLU A 282 -19.95 -1.87 -0.13
C GLU A 282 -18.75 -1.28 -0.89
N LEU A 283 -17.67 -2.04 -1.07
CA LEU A 283 -16.53 -1.63 -1.89
C LEU A 283 -16.94 -1.43 -3.36
N ILE A 284 -17.66 -2.40 -3.94
CA ILE A 284 -18.19 -2.34 -5.31
C ILE A 284 -19.06 -1.09 -5.50
N ARG A 285 -20.02 -0.86 -4.61
CA ARG A 285 -20.93 0.29 -4.66
C ARG A 285 -20.16 1.60 -4.64
N ARG A 286 -19.18 1.74 -3.73
CA ARG A 286 -18.37 2.96 -3.60
C ARG A 286 -17.43 3.17 -4.78
N GLY A 287 -16.80 2.11 -5.29
CA GLY A 287 -15.95 2.16 -6.47
C GLY A 287 -16.74 2.64 -7.69
N ARG A 288 -17.88 2.00 -7.98
CA ARG A 288 -18.77 2.39 -9.09
C ARG A 288 -19.26 3.84 -8.97
N ALA A 289 -19.59 4.30 -7.77
CA ALA A 289 -20.01 5.69 -7.53
C ALA A 289 -18.91 6.72 -7.83
N CYS A 290 -17.64 6.31 -7.80
CA CYS A 290 -16.48 7.13 -8.14
C CYS A 290 -15.90 6.83 -9.53
N GLY A 291 -16.57 6.01 -10.35
CA GLY A 291 -16.07 5.62 -11.67
C GLY A 291 -14.88 4.66 -11.65
N VAL A 292 -14.62 4.00 -10.52
CA VAL A 292 -13.54 3.01 -10.36
C VAL A 292 -14.08 1.60 -10.57
N ALA A 293 -13.50 0.87 -11.52
CA ALA A 293 -13.78 -0.55 -11.76
C ALA A 293 -13.24 -1.38 -10.59
N VAL A 294 -14.13 -2.11 -9.92
CA VAL A 294 -13.77 -3.01 -8.81
C VAL A 294 -13.65 -4.43 -9.35
N ILE A 295 -12.44 -4.97 -9.37
CA ILE A 295 -12.11 -6.34 -9.75
C ILE A 295 -11.99 -7.18 -8.47
N GLY A 296 -12.68 -8.31 -8.42
CA GLY A 296 -12.59 -9.25 -7.30
C GLY A 296 -11.52 -10.30 -7.56
N ALA A 297 -10.61 -10.50 -6.62
CA ALA A 297 -9.73 -11.67 -6.62
C ALA A 297 -10.26 -12.71 -5.64
N THR A 298 -10.31 -13.98 -6.05
CA THR A 298 -10.64 -15.07 -5.12
C THR A 298 -9.54 -15.18 -4.05
N LEU A 299 -9.94 -15.47 -2.81
CA LEU A 299 -9.03 -15.74 -1.70
C LEU A 299 -8.12 -16.92 -2.08
N LEU A 300 -6.82 -16.79 -1.80
CA LEU A 300 -5.87 -17.86 -2.08
C LEU A 300 -6.24 -19.14 -1.32
N PRO A 301 -5.76 -20.32 -1.75
CA PRO A 301 -5.77 -21.50 -0.91
C PRO A 301 -4.93 -21.23 0.35
N PHE A 302 -5.35 -21.73 1.51
CA PHE A 302 -4.64 -21.51 2.78
C PHE A 302 -4.71 -22.75 3.69
N GLY A 303 -4.96 -23.92 3.09
CA GLY A 303 -5.04 -25.20 3.76
C GLY A 303 -3.75 -25.58 4.47
N GLY A 304 -3.87 -25.86 5.77
CA GLY A 304 -2.76 -26.22 6.64
C GLY A 304 -2.01 -25.05 7.28
N SER A 305 -2.45 -23.81 7.04
CA SER A 305 -2.03 -22.63 7.81
C SER A 305 -2.73 -22.54 9.17
N ASP A 306 -2.31 -21.60 10.03
CA ASP A 306 -2.98 -21.28 11.30
C ASP A 306 -4.34 -20.56 11.11
N HIS A 307 -4.70 -20.21 9.87
CA HIS A 307 -6.00 -19.66 9.48
C HIS A 307 -6.99 -20.76 9.09
N TRP A 308 -6.55 -22.02 9.00
CA TRP A 308 -7.36 -23.12 8.48
C TRP A 308 -8.14 -23.87 9.55
N GLY A 309 -9.40 -24.14 9.25
CA GLY A 309 -10.30 -24.98 10.04
C GLY A 309 -11.57 -25.26 9.26
N GLU A 310 -12.42 -26.19 9.72
CA GLU A 310 -13.61 -26.62 8.96
C GLU A 310 -14.56 -25.46 8.65
N ARG A 311 -14.69 -24.51 9.59
CA ARG A 311 -15.50 -23.31 9.37
C ARG A 311 -14.83 -22.38 8.37
N ALA A 312 -13.55 -22.03 8.55
CA ALA A 312 -12.83 -21.18 7.63
C ALA A 312 -12.81 -21.73 6.19
N ARG A 313 -12.62 -23.04 6.02
CA ARG A 313 -12.72 -23.76 4.74
C ARG A 313 -14.08 -23.55 4.08
N LYS A 314 -15.16 -23.82 4.82
CA LYS A 314 -16.52 -23.64 4.30
C LYS A 314 -16.78 -22.19 3.89
N VAL A 315 -16.45 -21.23 4.76
CA VAL A 315 -16.70 -19.80 4.52
C VAL A 315 -15.87 -19.30 3.34
N SER A 316 -14.60 -19.68 3.22
CA SER A 316 -13.75 -19.25 2.11
C SER A 316 -14.21 -19.82 0.77
N HIS A 317 -14.68 -21.08 0.72
CA HIS A 317 -15.28 -21.67 -0.47
C HIS A 317 -16.55 -20.94 -0.89
N GLU A 318 -17.46 -20.66 0.04
CA GLU A 318 -18.69 -19.90 -0.24
C GLU A 318 -18.38 -18.49 -0.75
N VAL A 319 -17.40 -17.81 -0.16
CA VAL A 319 -16.95 -16.49 -0.61
C VAL A 319 -16.35 -16.57 -2.02
N ASN A 320 -15.44 -17.51 -2.27
CA ASN A 320 -14.81 -17.65 -3.59
C ASN A 320 -15.82 -18.01 -4.69
N GLU A 321 -16.79 -18.89 -4.40
CA GLU A 321 -17.88 -19.18 -5.34
C GLU A 321 -18.71 -17.94 -5.64
N TRP A 322 -19.04 -17.13 -4.63
CA TRP A 322 -19.74 -15.87 -4.87
C TRP A 322 -18.91 -14.91 -5.72
N VAL A 323 -17.61 -14.75 -5.43
CA VAL A 323 -16.71 -13.89 -6.24
C VAL A 323 -16.72 -14.33 -7.71
N ARG A 324 -16.68 -15.64 -7.99
CA ARG A 324 -16.69 -16.18 -9.37
C ARG A 324 -18.03 -15.99 -10.09
N CYS A 325 -19.14 -16.25 -9.39
CA CYS A 325 -20.42 -16.53 -10.05
C CYS A 325 -21.44 -15.40 -9.94
N ALA A 326 -21.30 -14.49 -8.97
CA ALA A 326 -22.34 -13.49 -8.70
C ALA A 326 -22.47 -12.40 -9.79
N GLY A 327 -21.41 -12.17 -10.58
CA GLY A 327 -21.40 -11.11 -11.60
C GLY A 327 -21.48 -9.69 -11.03
N GLU A 328 -21.15 -9.49 -9.74
CA GLU A 328 -21.23 -8.19 -9.08
C GLU A 328 -19.93 -7.37 -9.20
N PHE A 329 -18.77 -8.01 -9.39
CA PHE A 329 -17.54 -7.30 -9.72
C PHE A 329 -17.51 -6.85 -11.19
N SER A 330 -16.66 -5.87 -11.49
CA SER A 330 -16.42 -5.42 -12.87
C SER A 330 -15.60 -6.44 -13.68
N GLY A 331 -14.83 -7.26 -12.97
CA GLY A 331 -14.05 -8.39 -13.48
C GLY A 331 -13.64 -9.30 -12.31
N VAL A 332 -13.20 -10.52 -12.62
CA VAL A 332 -12.80 -11.51 -11.60
C VAL A 332 -11.47 -12.15 -11.99
N VAL A 333 -10.56 -12.22 -11.03
CA VAL A 333 -9.31 -12.97 -11.13
C VAL A 333 -9.40 -14.18 -10.20
N ASP A 334 -9.39 -15.40 -10.76
CA ASP A 334 -9.43 -16.61 -9.94
C ASP A 334 -8.04 -16.99 -9.41
N LEU A 335 -7.53 -16.20 -8.46
CA LEU A 335 -6.23 -16.45 -7.84
C LEU A 335 -6.20 -17.76 -7.05
N ASN A 336 -7.32 -18.15 -6.45
CA ASN A 336 -7.47 -19.44 -5.78
C ASN A 336 -7.05 -20.61 -6.68
N ARG A 337 -7.58 -20.65 -7.92
CA ARG A 337 -7.29 -21.73 -8.87
C ARG A 337 -5.84 -21.71 -9.38
N VAL A 338 -5.28 -20.54 -9.66
CA VAL A 338 -3.91 -20.46 -10.24
C VAL A 338 -2.82 -20.70 -9.20
N MET A 339 -3.13 -20.51 -7.91
CA MET A 339 -2.19 -20.70 -6.80
C MET A 339 -2.31 -22.06 -6.11
N ALA A 340 -3.28 -22.89 -6.51
CA ALA A 340 -3.58 -24.17 -5.87
C ALA A 340 -2.56 -25.27 -6.20
N ASP A 341 -2.29 -26.13 -5.21
CA ASP A 341 -1.63 -27.42 -5.42
C ASP A 341 -2.56 -28.33 -6.26
N PRO A 342 -2.08 -28.92 -7.38
CA PRO A 342 -2.87 -29.84 -8.21
C PRO A 342 -3.35 -31.10 -7.47
N GLY A 343 -2.64 -31.52 -6.41
CA GLY A 343 -2.98 -32.67 -5.59
C GLY A 343 -3.93 -32.35 -4.43
N ASP A 344 -3.98 -31.09 -3.99
CA ASP A 344 -4.86 -30.63 -2.91
C ASP A 344 -5.25 -29.15 -3.15
N PRO A 345 -6.42 -28.89 -3.76
CA PRO A 345 -6.79 -27.54 -4.20
C PRO A 345 -7.04 -26.55 -3.04
N ASP A 346 -7.10 -27.05 -1.81
CA ASP A 346 -7.20 -26.20 -0.62
C ASP A 346 -5.84 -25.65 -0.17
N ARG A 347 -4.72 -26.16 -0.70
CA ARG A 347 -3.36 -25.76 -0.32
C ARG A 347 -2.68 -24.94 -1.39
N LEU A 348 -1.78 -24.05 -0.96
CA LEU A 348 -0.90 -23.35 -1.90
C LEU A 348 0.01 -24.36 -2.60
N HIS A 349 0.22 -24.14 -3.89
CA HIS A 349 1.20 -24.87 -4.65
C HIS A 349 2.58 -24.72 -3.97
N PRO A 350 3.31 -25.81 -3.66
CA PRO A 350 4.56 -25.73 -2.90
C PRO A 350 5.64 -24.83 -3.51
N ALA A 351 5.68 -24.72 -4.85
CA ALA A 351 6.59 -23.80 -5.54
C ALA A 351 6.28 -22.31 -5.29
N TYR A 352 5.05 -21.98 -4.91
CA TYR A 352 4.59 -20.60 -4.69
C TYR A 352 4.48 -20.25 -3.21
N ASP A 353 4.61 -21.22 -2.31
CA ASP A 353 4.52 -21.04 -0.87
C ASP A 353 5.82 -20.45 -0.31
N PHE A 354 5.69 -19.44 0.56
CA PHE A 354 6.81 -18.91 1.36
C PHE A 354 7.28 -19.92 2.42
N GLY A 355 6.43 -20.88 2.78
CA GLY A 355 6.70 -21.97 3.73
C GLY A 355 5.74 -21.98 4.93
N ASP A 356 4.73 -21.11 4.94
CA ASP A 356 3.72 -21.03 6.00
C ASP A 356 2.32 -21.46 5.53
N GLN A 357 2.20 -21.91 4.27
CA GLN A 357 0.96 -22.38 3.65
C GLN A 357 -0.12 -21.29 3.55
N LEU A 358 0.28 -20.02 3.63
CA LEU A 358 -0.61 -18.87 3.56
C LEU A 358 -0.10 -17.79 2.61
N HIS A 359 1.19 -17.46 2.69
CA HIS A 359 1.77 -16.34 1.95
C HIS A 359 2.52 -16.81 0.70
N PRO A 360 2.34 -16.11 -0.43
CA PRO A 360 3.16 -16.35 -1.61
C PRO A 360 4.63 -15.96 -1.42
N ASN A 361 5.53 -16.67 -2.09
CA ASN A 361 6.90 -16.24 -2.31
C ASN A 361 7.03 -15.39 -3.60
N ASP A 362 8.25 -14.97 -3.96
CA ASP A 362 8.53 -14.17 -5.17
C ASP A 362 7.94 -14.79 -6.46
N GLU A 363 8.00 -16.11 -6.64
CA GLU A 363 7.47 -16.79 -7.82
C GLU A 363 5.94 -16.75 -7.83
N GLY A 364 5.32 -17.03 -6.67
CA GLY A 364 3.88 -16.93 -6.47
C GLY A 364 3.34 -15.53 -6.78
N TYR A 365 4.03 -14.47 -6.34
CA TYR A 365 3.68 -13.10 -6.68
C TYR A 365 3.75 -12.80 -8.18
N GLY A 366 4.72 -13.39 -8.88
CA GLY A 366 4.82 -13.33 -10.34
C GLY A 366 3.62 -13.97 -11.05
N VAL A 367 3.13 -15.11 -10.54
CA VAL A 367 1.95 -15.82 -11.06
C VAL A 367 0.67 -15.02 -10.81
N MET A 368 0.50 -14.46 -9.62
CA MET A 368 -0.64 -13.60 -9.30
C MET A 368 -0.70 -12.38 -10.23
N ALA A 369 0.43 -11.71 -10.45
CA ALA A 369 0.48 -10.58 -11.37
C ALA A 369 0.09 -10.97 -12.80
N GLU A 370 0.55 -12.12 -13.30
CA GLU A 370 0.18 -12.62 -14.63
C GLU A 370 -1.32 -12.94 -14.75
N ALA A 371 -1.93 -13.47 -13.70
CA ALA A 371 -3.37 -13.71 -13.66
C ALA A 371 -4.17 -12.40 -13.73
N VAL A 372 -3.72 -11.35 -13.03
CA VAL A 372 -4.35 -10.02 -13.09
C VAL A 372 -4.22 -9.41 -14.49
N VAL A 373 -3.05 -9.50 -15.13
CA VAL A 373 -2.84 -9.01 -16.52
C VAL A 373 -3.88 -9.58 -17.49
N ARG A 374 -4.27 -10.84 -17.34
CA ARG A 374 -5.26 -11.48 -18.23
C ARG A 374 -6.70 -11.00 -18.02
N CYS A 375 -6.99 -10.34 -16.89
CA CYS A 375 -8.31 -9.83 -16.54
C CYS A 375 -8.48 -8.34 -16.85
N LEU A 376 -7.38 -7.57 -16.86
CA LEU A 376 -7.33 -6.16 -17.25
C LEU A 376 -7.42 -6.02 -18.78
#